data_AF-H7FUZ4-F1
#
_entry.id   AF-H7FUZ4-F1
#
_cell.length_a   1.000
_cell.length_b   1.000
_cell.length_c   1.000
_cell.angle_alpha   90.00
_cell.angle_beta   90.00
_cell.angle_gamma   90.00
#
_symmetry.space_group_name_H-M   'P 1'
#
loop_
_entity.id
_entity.type
_entity.pdbx_description
1 polymer ?
#
loop_
_entity_poly.entity_id
_entity_poly.type
_entity_poly.pdbx_seq_one_letter_code
_entity_poly.pdbx_strand_id
1 'polypeptide(L)' 'MKKTSNTVKIIGLLSICLWVVGSIILFDEKNGKATILLTAVVIIAGLSSQISTERKVNSQD' A
#
# COMPACT_ATOMS: atom_id res chain seq x y z
N MET A 1 2.63 13.51 17.47
CA MET A 1 2.64 12.36 16.52
C MET A 1 1.30 11.66 16.58
N LYS A 2 0.46 11.76 15.54
CA LYS A 2 -0.79 10.99 15.47
C LYS A 2 -0.40 9.51 15.32
N LYS A 3 -0.76 8.66 16.29
CA LYS A 3 -0.53 7.22 16.24
C LYS A 3 -1.22 6.68 14.98
N THR A 4 -0.45 6.33 13.96
CA THR A 4 -0.94 5.49 12.87
C THR A 4 -1.31 4.15 13.48
N SER A 5 -2.51 3.64 13.21
CA SER A 5 -2.95 2.37 13.79
C SER A 5 -1.98 1.25 13.41
N ASN A 6 -1.77 0.31 14.33
CA ASN A 6 -0.98 -0.89 14.06
C ASN A 6 -1.54 -1.66 12.85
N THR A 7 -2.84 -1.58 12.61
CA THR A 7 -3.51 -2.16 11.44
C THR A 7 -2.96 -1.61 10.12
N VAL A 8 -2.85 -0.29 9.97
CA VAL A 8 -2.30 0.33 8.75
C VAL A 8 -0.83 -0.01 8.54
N LYS A 9 -0.05 -0.13 9.62
CA LYS A 9 1.35 -0.57 9.55
C LYS A 9 1.45 -2.01 9.03
N ILE A 10 0.60 -2.92 9.53
CA ILE A 10 0.58 -4.33 9.12
C ILE A 10 0.13 -4.45 7.66
N ILE A 11 -0.93 -3.73 7.26
CA ILE A 11 -1.42 -3.73 5.87
C ILE A 11 -0.35 -3.19 4.93
N GLY A 12 0.33 -2.10 5.30
CA GLY A 12 1.43 -1.55 4.49
C GLY A 12 2.58 -2.55 4.31
N LEU A 13 2.96 -3.25 5.37
CA LEU A 13 4.00 -4.28 5.30
C LEU A 13 3.59 -5.45 4.38
N LEU A 14 2.37 -5.96 4.54
CA LEU A 14 1.83 -7.04 3.70
C LEU A 14 1.75 -6.63 2.22
N SER A 15 1.28 -5.41 1.93
CA SER A 15 1.21 -4.90 0.56
C SER A 15 2.58 -4.79 -0.10
N ILE A 16 3.61 -4.35 0.64
CA ILE A 16 4.98 -4.28 0.13
C ILE A 16 5.53 -5.69 -0.13
N CYS A 17 5.32 -6.65 0.79
CA CYS A 17 5.73 -8.03 0.59
C CYS A 17 5.07 -8.65 -0.65
N LEU A 18 3.77 -8.46 -0.82
CA LEU A 18 3.04 -8.95 -2.00
C LEU A 18 3.57 -8.31 -3.30
N TRP A 19 3.84 -7.01 -3.25
CA TRP A 19 4.36 -6.27 -4.39
C TRP A 19 5.74 -6.75 -4.81
N VAL A 20 6.64 -7.05 -3.86
CA VAL A 20 7.97 -7.60 -4.16
C VAL A 20 7.86 -8.98 -4.82
N VAL A 21 7.03 -9.88 -4.27
CA VAL A 21 6.82 -11.23 -4.84
C VAL A 21 6.19 -11.14 -6.23
N GLY A 22 5.15 -10.32 -6.40
CA GLY A 22 4.51 -10.09 -7.69
C GLY A 22 5.46 -9.47 -8.71
N SER A 23 6.35 -8.56 -8.29
CA SER A 23 7.36 -7.96 -9.16
C SER A 23 8.39 -8.96 -9.67
N ILE A 24 8.79 -9.93 -8.83
CA ILE A 24 9.72 -11.00 -9.24
C ILE A 24 9.06 -11.89 -10.31
N ILE A 25 7.78 -12.24 -10.12
CA ILE A 25 7.03 -13.07 -11.08
C ILE A 25 6.85 -12.33 -12.42
N LEU A 26 6.52 -11.04 -12.36
CA LEU A 26 6.25 -10.21 -13.53
C LEU A 26 7.52 -9.70 -14.23
N PHE A 27 8.72 -9.91 -13.68
CA PHE A 27 9.94 -9.25 -14.16
C PHE A 27 10.30 -9.59 -15.62
N ASP A 28 10.04 -10.84 -16.04
CA ASP A 28 10.33 -11.32 -17.39
C ASP A 28 9.21 -11.01 -18.41
N GLU A 29 8.08 -10.47 -17.94
CA GLU A 29 6.92 -10.21 -18.77
C GLU A 29 7.05 -8.87 -19.52
N LYS A 30 6.65 -8.83 -20.81
CA LYS A 30 6.74 -7.62 -21.66
C LYS A 30 6.13 -6.36 -21.02
N ASN A 31 5.07 -6.54 -20.24
CA ASN A 31 4.35 -5.46 -19.56
C ASN A 31 4.62 -5.41 -18.05
N GLY A 32 5.49 -6.28 -17.52
CA GLY A 32 5.71 -6.43 -16.09
C GLY A 32 6.12 -5.12 -15.41
N LYS A 33 7.02 -4.36 -16.04
CA LYS A 33 7.46 -3.05 -15.52
C LYS A 33 6.30 -2.06 -15.38
N ALA A 34 5.37 -2.04 -16.32
CA ALA A 34 4.21 -1.16 -16.28
C ALA A 34 3.24 -1.57 -15.17
N THR A 35 2.97 -2.87 -15.05
CA THR A 35 2.14 -3.45 -13.99
C THR A 35 2.72 -3.14 -12.61
N ILE A 36 4.02 -3.37 -12.41
CA ILE A 36 4.73 -3.08 -11.15
C ILE A 36 4.57 -1.62 -10.74
N LEU A 37 4.73 -0.68 -11.69
CA LEU A 37 4.59 0.75 -11.44
C LEU A 37 3.15 1.13 -11.06
N LEU A 38 2.17 0.59 -11.79
CA LEU A 38 0.74 0.79 -11.50
C LEU A 38 0.36 0.26 -10.12
N THR A 39 0.82 -0.95 -9.78
CA THR A 39 0.55 -1.55 -8.47
C THR A 39 1.15 -0.71 -7.33
N ALA A 40 2.36 -0.15 -7.51
CA ALA A 40 2.96 0.72 -6.52
C ALA A 40 2.10 1.97 -6.24
N VAL A 41 1.58 2.62 -7.29
CA VAL A 41 0.69 3.78 -7.18
C VAL A 41 -0.59 3.42 -6.41
N VAL A 42 -1.20 2.28 -6.74
CA VAL A 42 -2.42 1.80 -6.06
C VAL A 42 -2.17 1.54 -4.57
N ILE A 43 -1.04 0.92 -4.21
CA ILE A 43 -0.69 0.66 -2.80
C ILE A 43 -0.53 1.97 -2.03
N ILE A 44 0.19 2.96 -2.59
CA ILE A 44 0.39 4.27 -1.95
C ILE A 44 -0.94 5.00 -1.78
N ALA A 45 -1.79 5.03 -2.82
CA ALA A 45 -3.09 5.67 -2.77
C ALA A 45 -4.02 5.00 -1.74
N GLY A 46 -4.04 3.66 -1.70
CA GLY A 46 -4.82 2.87 -0.75
C GLY A 46 -4.38 3.10 0.69
N LEU A 47 -3.07 3.16 0.95
CA LEU A 47 -2.53 3.48 2.28
C LEU A 47 -2.85 4.92 2.68
N SER A 48 -2.69 5.88 1.78
CA SER A 48 -3.03 7.28 2.03
C SER A 48 -4.52 7.47 2.39
N SER A 49 -5.41 6.79 1.66
CA SER A 49 -6.85 6.81 1.92
C SER A 49 -7.20 6.20 3.28
N GLN A 50 -6.58 5.07 3.65
CA GLN A 50 -6.75 4.45 4.96
C GLN A 50 -6.24 5.37 6.09
N ILE A 51 -5.06 5.97 5.94
CA ILE A 51 -4.51 6.92 6.92
C ILE A 51 -5.43 8.15 7.07
N SER A 52 -5.96 8.67 5.97
CA SER A 52 -6.89 9.81 5.99
C SER A 52 -8.19 9.47 6.71
N THR A 53 -8.74 8.29 6.43
CA THR A 53 -9.95 7.76 7.07
C THR A 53 -9.73 7.56 8.58
N GLU A 54 -8.64 6.90 8.97
CA GLU A 54 -8.30 6.71 10.40
C GLU A 54 -8.11 8.04 11.12
N ARG A 55 -7.46 9.02 10.48
CA ARG A 55 -7.30 10.36 11.08
C ARG A 55 -8.62 11.09 11.25
N LYS A 56 -9.59 10.89 10.34
CA LYS A 56 -10.94 11.47 10.43
C LYS A 56 -11.73 10.85 11.57
N VAL A 57 -11.77 9.53 11.64
CA VAL A 57 -12.46 8.79 12.70
C VAL A 57 -11.90 9.17 14.07
N ASN A 58 -10.57 9.18 14.23
CA ASN A 58 -9.90 9.53 15.48
C ASN A 58 -9.93 11.04 15.82
N SER A 59 -10.59 11.87 15.02
CA SER A 59 -10.82 13.30 15.31
C SER A 59 -12.29 13.63 15.56
N GLN A 60 -13.18 12.63 15.46
CA GLN A 60 -14.60 12.75 15.80
C GLN A 60 -14.94 12.16 17.18
N ASP A 61 -13.97 11.56 17.88
CA ASP A 61 -14.01 11.23 19.31
C ASP A 61 -13.43 12.37 20.17
#